data_AF-A0A661H3C5-F1
#
_entry.id   AF-A0A661H3C5-F1
#
_cell.length_a   1.000
_cell.length_b   1.000
_cell.length_c   1.000
_cell.angle_alpha   90.00
_cell.angle_beta   90.00
_cell.angle_gamma   90.00
#
_symmetry.space_group_name_H-M   'P 1'
#
loop_
_entity.id
_entity.type
_entity.pdbx_description
1 polymer ?
#
loop_
_entity_poly.entity_id
_entity_poly.type
_entity_poly.pdbx_seq_one_letter_code
_entity_poly.pdbx_strand_id
1 'polypeptide(L)'
;MTTDQSILFALLFFVFVFLIWGRWRYDLVAFMALLAGLVSGVVPSGLAFSGFGHPATAIIALVLIISRGLSNSGAIELLARYVISGTRKLGAHISVMSVLAAGLSAIMNNVAALALLMPVDIQAAKKAKRSPALSLMPLSFASILGGMITLIGTPPNIIIAEFRNDALGAPFRMFDFAPVGIACAAVGVAYVALIGWRLLPSQRGKEDSGKELFDLADYIAELKVPEGATVIGKRVRELDDLAADSDVDIIGLIRKGRRMPGLARVVEVMAGDILVVEAHPDSIEEALGGMGLEYVGAGKDLLKDEDLELQEVVVPENSRLAGRSVQSLRLLYRYRVALVGVSREGKRFREHVRKLTIHPGDVLLLLGAGERLGDVVTRLGLLPLADRGSRVIQRKKAWMAVGIFAAAIVTASAGVIYLPIALGCVAAAYVLL
;
A
#
# COMPACT_ATOMS: atom_id res chain seq x y z
N MET A 1 24.14 -32.92 35.46
CA MET A 1 22.84 -32.50 34.89
C MET A 1 21.94 -33.70 34.84
N THR A 2 20.66 -33.57 35.18
CA THR A 2 19.69 -34.66 34.99
C THR A 2 19.39 -34.85 33.51
N THR A 3 18.92 -36.04 33.12
CA THR A 3 18.50 -36.33 31.74
C THR A 3 17.48 -35.30 31.24
N ASP A 4 16.51 -34.95 32.10
CA ASP A 4 15.48 -33.95 31.81
C ASP A 4 16.08 -32.56 31.57
N GLN A 5 17.04 -32.13 32.40
CA GLN A 5 17.74 -30.86 32.22
C GLN A 5 18.50 -30.83 30.90
N SER A 6 19.23 -31.90 30.56
CA SER A 6 19.96 -31.99 29.30
C SER A 6 19.04 -31.88 28.08
N ILE A 7 17.87 -32.53 28.12
CA ILE A 7 16.86 -32.43 27.07
C ILE A 7 16.31 -30.99 26.97
N LEU A 8 15.96 -30.36 28.10
CA LEU A 8 15.47 -28.98 28.10
C LEU A 8 16.49 -27.99 27.53
N PHE A 9 17.77 -28.11 27.91
CA PHE A 9 18.82 -27.25 27.35
C PHE A 9 19.03 -27.50 25.87
N ALA A 10 18.94 -28.74 25.40
CA ALA A 10 19.03 -29.05 23.98
C ALA A 10 17.85 -28.47 23.18
N LEU A 11 16.63 -28.55 23.72
CA LEU A 11 15.43 -27.94 23.13
C LEU A 11 15.52 -26.42 23.07
N LEU A 12 15.96 -25.77 24.16
CA LEU A 12 16.19 -24.33 24.18
C LEU A 12 17.24 -23.91 23.17
N PHE A 13 18.38 -24.62 23.13
CA PHE A 13 19.44 -24.36 22.16
C PHE A 13 18.93 -24.52 20.72
N PHE A 14 18.15 -25.56 20.44
CA PHE A 14 17.49 -25.76 19.15
C PHE A 14 16.60 -24.57 18.79
N VAL A 15 15.72 -24.12 19.69
CA VAL A 15 14.85 -22.97 19.46
C VAL A 15 15.67 -21.71 19.17
N PHE A 16 16.69 -21.42 19.97
CA PHE A 16 17.55 -20.24 19.76
C PHE A 16 18.26 -20.27 18.41
N VAL A 17 18.86 -21.40 18.03
CA VAL A 17 19.57 -21.53 16.75
C VAL A 17 18.63 -21.32 15.57
N PHE A 18 17.45 -21.95 15.57
CA PHE A 18 16.50 -21.83 14.48
C PHE A 18 15.84 -20.44 14.40
N LEU A 19 15.62 -19.78 15.54
CA LEU A 19 15.15 -18.40 15.57
C LEU A 19 16.19 -17.43 15.00
N ILE A 20 17.47 -17.61 15.31
CA ILE A 20 18.57 -16.81 14.75
C ILE A 20 18.75 -17.10 13.26
N TRP A 21 18.61 -18.36 12.84
CA TRP A 21 18.74 -18.77 11.44
C TRP A 21 17.66 -18.13 10.57
N GLY A 22 16.43 -18.01 11.07
CA GLY A 22 15.35 -17.25 10.42
C GLY A 22 14.82 -17.86 9.11
N ARG A 23 15.22 -19.08 8.74
CA ARG A 23 14.72 -19.76 7.52
C ARG A 23 13.36 -20.41 7.72
N TRP A 24 13.07 -20.87 8.92
CA TRP A 24 11.81 -21.52 9.27
C TRP A 24 10.94 -20.52 10.03
N ARG A 25 9.62 -20.63 9.87
CA ARG A 25 8.71 -19.76 10.62
C ARG A 25 8.85 -20.04 12.11
N TYR A 26 8.92 -18.98 12.91
CA TYR A 26 9.17 -19.04 14.36
C TYR A 26 8.09 -19.83 15.12
N ASP A 27 6.84 -19.80 14.63
CA ASP A 27 5.73 -20.55 15.19
C ASP A 27 5.91 -22.06 15.02
N LEU A 28 6.39 -22.50 13.84
CA LEU A 28 6.74 -23.90 13.60
C LEU A 28 7.90 -24.35 14.48
N VAL A 29 8.93 -23.52 14.64
CA VAL A 29 10.08 -23.84 15.50
C VAL A 29 9.64 -24.04 16.95
N ALA A 30 8.84 -23.12 17.48
CA ALA A 30 8.31 -23.21 18.85
C ALA A 30 7.41 -24.44 19.04
N PHE A 31 6.54 -24.73 18.06
CA PHE A 31 5.64 -25.88 18.13
C PHE A 31 6.38 -27.22 18.05
N MET A 32 7.39 -27.33 17.18
CA MET A 32 8.24 -28.53 17.10
C MET A 32 9.01 -28.78 18.40
N ALA A 33 9.51 -27.73 19.05
CA ALA A 33 10.19 -27.85 20.34
C ALA A 33 9.22 -28.32 21.44
N LEU A 34 7.99 -27.81 21.46
CA LEU A 34 6.93 -28.29 22.37
C LEU A 34 6.62 -29.78 22.13
N LEU A 35 6.40 -30.19 20.88
CA LEU A 35 6.13 -31.58 20.53
C LEU A 35 7.28 -32.50 20.91
N ALA A 36 8.52 -32.09 20.65
CA ALA A 36 9.70 -32.84 21.05
C ALA A 36 9.79 -33.00 22.58
N GLY A 37 9.49 -31.95 23.35
CA GLY A 37 9.43 -32.00 24.81
C GLY A 37 8.33 -32.90 25.37
N LEU A 38 7.20 -32.98 24.68
CA LEU A 38 6.08 -33.89 25.02
C LEU A 38 6.43 -35.35 24.71
N VAL A 39 6.99 -35.62 23.53
CA VAL A 39 7.40 -36.96 23.12
C VAL A 39 8.54 -37.49 23.98
N SER A 40 9.47 -36.62 24.38
CA SER A 40 10.56 -36.98 25.30
C SER A 40 10.09 -37.17 26.75
N GLY A 41 8.82 -36.89 27.07
CA GLY A 41 8.25 -37.05 28.41
C GLY A 41 8.69 -36.00 29.44
N VAL A 42 9.46 -34.99 29.01
CA VAL A 42 9.99 -33.93 29.88
C VAL A 42 8.94 -32.87 30.17
N VAL A 43 7.99 -32.69 29.24
CA VAL A 43 6.77 -31.90 29.45
C VAL A 43 5.61 -32.87 29.72
N PRO A 44 4.91 -32.75 30.86
CA PRO A 44 3.71 -33.54 31.12
C PRO A 44 2.63 -33.30 30.07
N SER A 45 2.06 -34.37 29.51
CA SER A 45 1.05 -34.29 28.45
C SER A 45 -0.23 -33.55 28.88
N GLY A 46 -0.61 -33.63 30.16
CA GLY A 46 -1.74 -32.86 30.71
C GLY A 46 -1.53 -31.34 30.69
N LEU A 47 -0.28 -30.88 30.56
CA LEU A 47 0.08 -29.45 30.46
C LEU A 47 0.42 -29.03 29.02
N ALA A 48 0.32 -29.93 28.04
CA ALA A 48 0.74 -29.69 26.66
C ALA A 48 0.22 -28.38 26.05
N PHE A 49 -1.03 -28.04 26.36
CA PHE A 49 -1.72 -26.89 25.78
C PHE A 49 -2.09 -25.81 26.80
N SER A 50 -1.60 -25.89 28.05
CA SER A 50 -1.93 -24.91 29.09
C SER A 50 -1.51 -23.50 28.71
N GLY A 51 -0.39 -23.34 27.99
CA GLY A 51 0.09 -22.05 27.48
C GLY A 51 -0.85 -21.36 26.48
N PHE A 52 -1.73 -22.10 25.79
CA PHE A 52 -2.75 -21.49 24.91
C PHE A 52 -3.85 -20.78 25.71
N GLY A 53 -4.11 -21.23 26.94
CA GLY A 53 -5.04 -20.60 27.87
C GLY A 53 -4.43 -19.43 28.66
N HIS A 54 -3.14 -19.14 28.47
CA HIS A 54 -2.45 -18.09 29.21
C HIS A 54 -3.03 -16.70 28.84
N PRO A 55 -3.30 -15.81 29.81
CA PRO A 55 -3.91 -14.51 29.54
C PRO A 55 -3.15 -13.67 28.52
N ALA A 56 -1.81 -13.68 28.55
CA ALA A 56 -0.99 -12.98 27.56
C ALA A 56 -1.31 -13.39 26.10
N THR A 57 -1.55 -14.68 25.85
CA THR A 57 -1.91 -15.20 24.52
C THR A 57 -3.24 -14.62 24.07
N ALA A 58 -4.24 -14.59 24.97
CA ALA A 58 -5.55 -14.02 24.69
C ALA A 58 -5.49 -12.50 24.45
N ILE A 59 -4.73 -11.76 25.28
CA ILE A 59 -4.53 -10.30 25.11
C ILE A 59 -3.95 -10.01 23.73
N ILE A 60 -2.89 -10.72 23.32
CA ILE A 60 -2.25 -10.50 22.02
C ILE A 60 -3.25 -10.73 20.88
N ALA A 61 -4.03 -11.82 20.93
CA ALA A 61 -5.06 -12.11 19.93
C ALA A 61 -6.14 -11.00 19.86
N LEU A 62 -6.63 -10.55 21.01
CA LEU A 62 -7.62 -9.48 21.10
C LEU A 62 -7.09 -8.15 20.58
N VAL A 63 -5.84 -7.79 20.93
CA VAL A 63 -5.19 -6.56 20.44
C VAL A 63 -5.05 -6.59 18.93
N LEU A 64 -4.75 -7.74 18.31
CA LEU A 64 -4.72 -7.88 16.85
C LEU A 64 -6.10 -7.66 16.21
N ILE A 65 -7.16 -8.23 16.79
CA ILE A 65 -8.55 -8.03 16.32
C ILE A 65 -8.94 -6.56 16.44
N ILE A 66 -8.70 -5.94 17.59
CA ILE A 66 -9.01 -4.53 17.86
C ILE A 66 -8.22 -3.63 16.91
N SER A 67 -6.92 -3.89 16.72
CA SER A 67 -6.08 -3.13 15.78
C SER A 67 -6.66 -3.17 14.37
N ARG A 68 -7.18 -4.33 13.95
CA ARG A 68 -7.85 -4.49 12.66
C ARG A 68 -9.18 -3.75 12.59
N GLY A 69 -10.00 -3.81 13.64
CA GLY A 69 -11.27 -3.09 13.73
C GLY A 69 -11.07 -1.57 13.69
N LEU A 70 -10.09 -1.05 14.41
CA LEU A 70 -9.74 0.38 14.45
C LEU A 70 -9.16 0.86 13.11
N SER A 71 -8.39 0.00 12.42
CA SER A 71 -7.94 0.24 11.05
C SER A 71 -9.09 0.32 10.05
N ASN A 72 -10.06 -0.60 10.13
CA ASN A 72 -11.19 -0.69 9.20
C ASN A 72 -12.26 0.39 9.42
N SER A 73 -12.41 0.91 10.65
CA SER A 73 -13.37 1.97 10.98
C SER A 73 -12.98 3.35 10.43
N GLY A 74 -11.74 3.52 9.96
CA GLY A 74 -11.23 4.80 9.46
C GLY A 74 -10.80 5.79 10.55
N ALA A 75 -10.83 5.39 11.82
CA ALA A 75 -10.35 6.19 12.95
C ALA A 75 -8.92 6.70 12.75
N ILE A 76 -8.05 5.81 12.27
CA ILE A 76 -6.63 6.13 12.12
C ILE A 76 -6.39 6.94 10.84
N GLU A 77 -7.20 6.77 9.79
CA GLU A 77 -7.17 7.60 8.58
C GLU A 77 -7.61 9.05 8.88
N LEU A 78 -8.58 9.24 9.78
CA LEU A 78 -8.98 10.58 10.26
C LEU A 78 -7.81 11.28 10.97
N LEU A 79 -7.16 10.59 11.92
CA LEU A 79 -5.98 11.14 12.61
C LEU A 79 -4.84 11.47 11.64
N ALA A 80 -4.58 10.58 10.68
CA ALA A 80 -3.56 10.73 9.66
C ALA A 80 -3.81 11.95 8.73
N ARG A 81 -5.05 12.15 8.26
CA ARG A 81 -5.42 13.24 7.34
C ARG A 81 -5.19 14.64 7.92
N TYR A 82 -5.48 14.85 9.20
CA TYR A 82 -5.29 16.17 9.83
C TYR A 82 -3.80 16.51 10.03
N VAL A 83 -2.96 15.50 10.13
CA VAL A 83 -1.58 15.67 10.59
C VAL A 83 -0.59 15.58 9.44
N ILE A 84 -0.93 14.93 8.32
CA ILE A 84 0.01 14.64 7.23
C ILE A 84 -0.18 15.64 6.08
N SER A 85 0.85 16.46 5.85
CA SER A 85 0.94 17.33 4.67
C SER A 85 2.19 17.00 3.86
N GLY A 86 2.01 16.76 2.56
CA GLY A 86 3.10 16.55 1.60
C GLY A 86 3.92 17.80 1.31
N THR A 87 3.50 18.99 1.76
CA THR A 87 4.25 20.25 1.53
C THR A 87 5.38 20.48 2.53
N ARG A 88 5.55 19.62 3.54
CA ARG A 88 6.57 19.81 4.58
C ARG A 88 7.96 19.39 4.11
N LYS A 89 8.98 20.15 4.57
CA LYS A 89 10.39 19.77 4.46
C LYS A 89 10.61 18.38 5.06
N LEU A 90 11.56 17.62 4.50
CA LEU A 90 11.83 16.22 4.86
C LEU A 90 11.95 15.99 6.38
N GLY A 91 12.80 16.76 7.06
CA GLY A 91 12.97 16.65 8.51
C GLY A 91 11.66 16.85 9.27
N ALA A 92 10.90 17.90 8.94
CA ALA A 92 9.61 18.18 9.58
C ALA A 92 8.56 17.09 9.30
N HIS A 93 8.57 16.50 8.11
CA HIS A 93 7.73 15.36 7.77
C HIS A 93 8.09 14.14 8.63
N ILE A 94 9.38 13.80 8.71
CA ILE A 94 9.88 12.69 9.53
C ILE A 94 9.54 12.91 11.02
N SER A 95 9.72 14.12 11.54
CA SER A 95 9.36 14.45 12.92
C SER A 95 7.88 14.16 13.20
N VAL A 96 7.00 14.69 12.36
CA VAL A 96 5.54 14.53 12.53
C VAL A 96 5.13 13.07 12.42
N MET A 97 5.67 12.36 11.42
CA MET A 97 5.41 10.93 11.24
C MET A 97 5.92 10.09 12.39
N SER A 98 7.09 10.42 12.94
CA SER A 98 7.67 9.69 14.07
C SER A 98 6.84 9.88 15.33
N VAL A 99 6.39 11.11 15.62
CA VAL A 99 5.52 11.38 16.77
C VAL A 99 4.16 10.69 16.62
N LEU A 100 3.56 10.75 15.43
CA LEU A 100 2.33 10.02 15.12
C LEU A 100 2.50 8.50 15.30
N ALA A 101 3.58 7.94 14.75
CA ALA A 101 3.85 6.51 14.84
C ALA A 101 4.07 6.09 16.29
N ALA A 102 4.88 6.81 17.05
CA ALA A 102 5.10 6.52 18.46
C ALA A 102 3.79 6.61 19.27
N GLY A 103 2.99 7.65 19.05
CA GLY A 103 1.70 7.84 19.72
C GLY A 103 0.69 6.76 19.38
N LEU A 104 0.55 6.39 18.10
CA LEU A 104 -0.33 5.29 17.69
C LEU A 104 0.16 3.95 18.23
N SER A 105 1.46 3.69 18.18
CA SER A 105 2.09 2.45 18.67
C SER A 105 2.08 2.31 20.19
N ALA A 106 1.89 3.40 20.93
CA ALA A 106 1.61 3.35 22.37
C ALA A 106 0.20 2.82 22.67
N ILE A 107 -0.70 2.85 21.68
CA ILE A 107 -2.12 2.54 21.85
C ILE A 107 -2.47 1.21 21.14
N MET A 108 -1.74 0.89 20.07
CA MET A 108 -1.91 -0.30 19.25
C MET A 108 -0.57 -1.00 19.02
N ASN A 109 -0.57 -2.16 18.36
CA ASN A 109 0.70 -2.84 18.07
C ASN A 109 1.54 -2.10 17.01
N ASN A 110 2.86 -2.32 17.06
CA ASN A 110 3.81 -1.68 16.17
C ASN A 110 3.54 -1.97 14.68
N VAL A 111 3.12 -3.19 14.37
CA VAL A 111 2.86 -3.61 12.98
C VAL A 111 1.66 -2.89 12.39
N ALA A 112 0.56 -2.73 13.12
CA ALA A 112 -0.62 -2.03 12.65
C ALA A 112 -0.36 -0.53 12.53
N ALA A 113 0.33 0.09 13.49
CA ALA A 113 0.72 1.49 13.41
C ALA A 113 1.55 1.76 12.14
N LEU A 114 2.56 0.94 11.87
CA LEU A 114 3.37 1.02 10.66
C LEU A 114 2.55 0.79 9.39
N ALA A 115 1.77 -0.28 9.33
CA ALA A 115 0.98 -0.65 8.15
C ALA A 115 -0.08 0.40 7.78
N LEU A 116 -0.54 1.19 8.75
CA LEU A 116 -1.50 2.27 8.55
C LEU A 116 -0.85 3.56 8.08
N LEU A 117 0.30 3.91 8.64
CA LEU A 117 1.01 5.13 8.29
C LEU A 117 1.79 4.97 6.98
N MET A 118 2.26 3.77 6.65
CA MET A 118 3.06 3.49 5.46
C MET A 118 2.39 3.96 4.14
N PRO A 119 1.13 3.64 3.83
CA PRO A 119 0.48 4.12 2.61
C PRO A 119 0.39 5.65 2.53
N VAL A 120 0.17 6.31 3.67
CA VAL A 120 0.04 7.77 3.71
C VAL A 120 1.42 8.44 3.60
N ASP A 121 2.43 7.84 4.21
CA ASP A 121 3.83 8.27 4.12
C ASP A 121 4.37 8.13 2.70
N ILE A 122 4.09 7.00 2.04
CA ILE A 122 4.43 6.77 0.62
C ILE A 122 3.77 7.82 -0.27
N GLN A 123 2.48 8.09 -0.10
CA GLN A 123 1.76 9.11 -0.88
C GLN A 123 2.33 10.51 -0.65
N ALA A 124 2.60 10.88 0.60
CA ALA A 124 3.22 12.16 0.93
C ALA A 124 4.63 12.28 0.35
N ALA A 125 5.40 11.19 0.33
CA ALA A 125 6.73 11.13 -0.27
C ALA A 125 6.68 11.27 -1.80
N LYS A 126 5.76 10.56 -2.47
CA LYS A 126 5.54 10.71 -3.92
C LYS A 126 5.14 12.13 -4.29
N LYS A 127 4.17 12.73 -3.58
CA LYS A 127 3.73 14.11 -3.81
C LYS A 127 4.86 15.14 -3.62
N ALA A 128 5.79 14.85 -2.70
CA ALA A 128 6.96 15.68 -2.46
C ALA A 128 8.18 15.32 -3.34
N LYS A 129 8.01 14.46 -4.36
CA LYS A 129 9.07 13.96 -5.26
C LYS A 129 10.31 13.43 -4.50
N ARG A 130 10.09 12.71 -3.40
CA ARG A 130 11.16 12.11 -2.56
C ARG A 130 11.00 10.60 -2.43
N SER A 131 12.10 9.91 -2.15
CA SER A 131 12.05 8.48 -1.86
C SER A 131 11.29 8.18 -0.55
N PRO A 132 10.32 7.26 -0.55
CA PRO A 132 9.67 6.78 0.68
C PRO A 132 10.62 6.11 1.68
N ALA A 133 11.73 5.53 1.21
CA ALA A 133 12.69 4.85 2.09
C ALA A 133 13.27 5.78 3.18
N LEU A 134 13.36 7.08 2.88
CA LEU A 134 13.88 8.09 3.80
C LEU A 134 12.95 8.34 5.00
N SER A 135 11.64 8.12 4.87
CA SER A 135 10.65 8.35 5.92
C SER A 135 10.11 7.05 6.53
N LEU A 136 10.06 5.95 5.78
CA LEU A 136 9.57 4.65 6.26
C LEU A 136 10.47 4.00 7.31
N MET A 137 11.80 4.11 7.18
CA MET A 137 12.70 3.55 8.20
C MET A 137 12.61 4.29 9.54
N PRO A 138 12.65 5.65 9.58
CA PRO A 138 12.34 6.43 10.77
C PRO A 138 10.99 6.08 11.40
N LEU A 139 9.95 5.94 10.58
CA LEU A 139 8.61 5.57 11.00
C LEU A 139 8.59 4.23 11.74
N SER A 140 9.31 3.22 11.23
CA SER A 140 9.44 1.91 11.87
C SER A 140 10.11 1.99 13.24
N PHE A 141 11.22 2.74 13.36
CA PHE A 141 11.89 2.92 14.65
C PHE A 141 11.01 3.67 15.65
N ALA A 142 10.33 4.72 15.22
CA ALA A 142 9.44 5.48 16.07
C ALA A 142 8.25 4.65 16.58
N SER A 143 7.71 3.77 15.74
CA SER A 143 6.68 2.81 16.17
C SER A 143 7.20 1.85 17.24
N ILE A 144 8.40 1.27 17.06
CA ILE A 144 9.00 0.40 18.08
C ILE A 144 9.17 1.14 19.41
N LEU A 145 9.63 2.39 19.35
CA LEU A 145 9.83 3.23 20.53
C LEU A 145 8.52 3.55 21.25
N GLY A 146 7.46 3.85 20.50
CA GLY A 146 6.12 4.10 21.05
C GLY A 146 5.53 2.89 21.78
N GLY A 147 5.77 1.68 21.26
CA GLY A 147 5.30 0.45 21.87
C GLY A 147 5.83 0.17 23.28
N MET A 148 6.90 0.86 23.70
CA MET A 148 7.45 0.75 25.06
C MET A 148 6.67 1.57 26.11
N ILE A 149 5.78 2.47 25.68
CA ILE A 149 5.09 3.42 26.57
C ILE A 149 4.00 2.74 27.42
N THR A 150 3.31 1.74 26.87
CA THR A 150 2.16 1.11 27.54
C THR A 150 2.29 -0.40 27.58
N LEU A 151 1.48 -1.01 28.44
CA LEU A 151 1.36 -2.46 28.55
C LEU A 151 0.93 -3.14 27.23
N ILE A 152 0.01 -2.52 26.47
CA ILE A 152 -0.54 -3.10 25.23
C ILE A 152 0.39 -2.89 24.02
N GLY A 153 1.27 -1.89 24.06
CA GLY A 153 2.08 -1.49 22.90
C GLY A 153 2.91 -2.63 22.31
N THR A 154 3.44 -3.54 23.15
CA THR A 154 4.23 -4.69 22.67
C THR A 154 3.99 -5.99 23.44
N PRO A 155 4.12 -7.16 22.77
CA PRO A 155 3.99 -8.46 23.42
C PRO A 155 4.92 -8.70 24.62
N PRO A 156 6.21 -8.28 24.62
CA PRO A 156 7.08 -8.43 25.78
C PRO A 156 6.54 -7.76 27.05
N ASN A 157 5.90 -6.59 26.94
CA ASN A 157 5.30 -5.89 28.08
C ASN A 157 4.14 -6.69 28.69
N ILE A 158 3.32 -7.31 27.84
CA ILE A 158 2.21 -8.18 28.27
C ILE A 158 2.78 -9.42 28.99
N ILE A 159 3.79 -10.07 28.39
CA ILE A 159 4.40 -11.28 28.96
C ILE A 159 4.99 -11.01 30.35
N ILE A 160 5.76 -9.93 30.51
CA ILE A 160 6.37 -9.62 31.81
C ILE A 160 5.34 -9.20 32.86
N ALA A 161 4.24 -8.56 32.46
CA ALA A 161 3.17 -8.18 33.38
C ALA A 161 2.43 -9.40 33.94
N GLU A 162 2.12 -10.37 33.09
CA GLU A 162 1.51 -11.64 33.52
C GLU A 162 2.50 -12.48 34.33
N PHE A 163 3.77 -12.56 33.92
CA PHE A 163 4.79 -13.27 34.71
C PHE A 163 4.97 -12.65 36.10
N ARG A 164 4.96 -11.32 36.21
CA ARG A 164 5.02 -10.63 37.51
C ARG A 164 3.78 -10.90 38.36
N ASN A 165 2.60 -10.99 37.73
CA ASN A 165 1.38 -11.38 38.42
C ASN A 165 1.50 -12.77 39.03
N ASP A 166 2.00 -13.74 38.27
CA ASP A 166 2.18 -15.12 38.76
C ASP A 166 3.22 -15.20 39.88
N ALA A 167 4.32 -14.44 39.76
CA ALA A 167 5.43 -14.49 40.72
C ALA A 167 5.17 -13.68 42.00
N LEU A 168 4.48 -12.54 41.92
CA LEU A 168 4.35 -11.56 43.01
C LEU A 168 2.89 -11.22 43.37
N GLY A 169 1.90 -11.76 42.66
CA GLY A 169 0.48 -11.44 42.86
C GLY A 169 0.07 -10.03 42.44
N ALA A 170 0.96 -9.28 41.77
CA ALA A 170 0.73 -7.90 41.37
C ALA A 170 1.19 -7.70 39.90
N PRO A 171 0.26 -7.56 38.94
CA PRO A 171 0.62 -7.26 37.55
C PRO A 171 1.12 -5.83 37.41
N PHE A 172 1.87 -5.54 36.33
CA PHE A 172 2.07 -4.16 35.91
C PHE A 172 0.74 -3.56 35.45
N ARG A 173 0.47 -2.32 35.86
CA ARG A 173 -0.67 -1.53 35.37
C ARG A 173 -0.38 -1.00 33.97
N MET A 174 -1.43 -0.52 33.30
CA MET A 174 -1.38 -0.02 31.92
C MET A 174 -0.22 0.95 31.65
N PHE A 175 0.04 1.87 32.59
CA PHE A 175 0.99 2.97 32.46
C PHE A 175 2.21 2.86 33.37
N ASP A 176 2.46 1.70 34.00
CA ASP A 176 3.67 1.52 34.83
C ASP A 176 4.96 1.64 34.02
N PHE A 177 4.89 1.31 32.72
CA PHE A 177 5.99 1.47 31.77
C PHE A 177 6.16 2.92 31.30
N ALA A 178 5.14 3.77 31.45
CA ALA A 178 5.09 5.08 30.79
C ALA A 178 6.23 6.03 31.18
N PRO A 179 6.70 6.13 32.44
CA PRO A 179 7.80 7.04 32.77
C PRO A 179 9.08 6.72 31.99
N VAL A 180 9.46 5.44 31.94
CA VAL A 180 10.66 4.98 31.22
C VAL A 180 10.40 4.97 29.71
N GLY A 181 9.24 4.46 29.28
CA GLY A 181 8.85 4.38 27.89
C GLY A 181 8.76 5.75 27.22
N ILE A 182 8.18 6.76 27.88
CA ILE A 182 8.12 8.14 27.38
C ILE A 182 9.51 8.74 27.29
N ALA A 183 10.38 8.52 28.29
CA ALA A 183 11.75 9.02 28.23
C ALA A 183 12.52 8.43 27.05
N CYS A 184 12.47 7.10 26.88
CA CYS A 184 13.10 6.42 25.76
C CYS A 184 12.49 6.83 24.41
N ALA A 185 11.17 6.94 24.33
CA ALA A 185 10.47 7.35 23.12
C ALA A 185 10.78 8.80 22.75
N ALA A 186 10.81 9.72 23.71
CA ALA A 186 11.15 11.13 23.47
C ALA A 186 12.58 11.26 22.95
N VAL A 187 13.56 10.62 23.61
CA VAL A 187 14.96 10.67 23.18
C VAL A 187 15.15 10.00 21.83
N GLY A 188 14.56 8.82 21.62
CA GLY A 188 14.69 8.07 20.38
C GLY A 188 13.99 8.75 19.20
N VAL A 189 12.78 9.29 19.39
CA VAL A 189 12.07 10.07 18.37
C VAL A 189 12.82 11.35 18.05
N ALA A 190 13.35 12.05 19.05
CA ALA A 190 14.19 13.24 18.84
C ALA A 190 15.45 12.88 18.04
N TYR A 191 16.13 11.79 18.38
CA TYR A 191 17.29 11.31 17.64
C TYR A 191 16.92 11.01 16.18
N VAL A 192 15.88 10.21 15.94
CA VAL A 192 15.42 9.84 14.60
C VAL A 192 15.03 11.08 13.77
N ALA A 193 14.35 12.04 14.39
CA ALA A 193 13.90 13.27 13.75
C ALA A 193 15.02 14.27 13.43
N LEU A 194 16.06 14.34 14.26
CA LEU A 194 17.12 15.36 14.12
C LEU A 194 18.37 14.81 13.41
N ILE A 195 18.79 13.59 13.77
CA ILE A 195 20.09 13.02 13.40
C ILE A 195 19.91 11.74 12.59
N GLY A 196 19.10 10.80 13.07
CA GLY A 196 19.01 9.43 12.55
C GLY A 196 18.66 9.36 11.06
N TRP A 197 17.79 10.24 10.57
CA TRP A 197 17.45 10.28 9.14
C TRP A 197 18.62 10.67 8.23
N ARG A 198 19.64 11.37 8.74
CA ARG A 198 20.83 11.76 7.96
C ARG A 198 21.80 10.60 7.74
N LEU A 199 21.73 9.57 8.58
CA LEU A 199 22.55 8.36 8.48
C LEU A 199 21.95 7.33 7.53
N LEU A 200 20.73 7.57 7.04
CA LEU A 200 20.05 6.65 6.14
C LEU A 200 20.67 6.72 4.74
N PRO A 201 20.99 5.56 4.13
CA PRO A 201 21.49 5.52 2.76
C PRO A 201 20.41 6.04 1.81
N SER A 202 20.61 7.25 1.28
CA SER A 202 19.67 7.93 0.39
C SER A 202 19.50 7.27 -0.98
N GLN A 203 20.40 6.38 -1.36
CA GLN A 203 20.42 5.72 -2.67
C GLN A 203 19.50 4.48 -2.75
N ARG A 204 19.02 3.92 -1.64
CA ARG A 204 18.10 2.75 -1.63
C ARG A 204 16.68 3.02 -2.15
N GLY A 205 16.44 4.24 -2.63
CA GLY A 205 15.17 4.71 -3.15
C GLY A 205 15.14 4.94 -4.66
N LYS A 206 16.24 4.65 -5.35
CA LYS A 206 16.42 4.83 -6.80
C LYS A 206 16.25 3.53 -7.59
N GLU A 207 15.95 2.41 -6.94
CA GLU A 207 15.89 1.10 -7.57
C GLU A 207 14.80 0.26 -6.90
N ASP A 208 13.56 0.41 -7.37
CA ASP A 208 12.55 -0.65 -7.24
C ASP A 208 12.58 -1.41 -8.56
N SER A 209 13.56 -2.30 -8.72
CA SER A 209 13.95 -2.92 -10.01
C SER A 209 12.80 -3.66 -10.71
N GLY A 210 11.76 -4.04 -9.96
CA GLY A 210 10.54 -4.64 -10.51
C GLY A 210 9.47 -3.62 -10.93
N LYS A 211 9.44 -2.42 -10.37
CA LYS A 211 8.59 -1.32 -10.84
C LYS A 211 9.23 -0.54 -11.98
N GLU A 212 10.55 -0.35 -11.97
CA GLU A 212 11.27 0.43 -13.00
C GLU A 212 11.21 -0.19 -14.40
N LEU A 213 11.14 -1.51 -14.54
CA LEU A 213 10.93 -2.13 -15.86
C LEU A 213 9.58 -1.76 -16.49
N PHE A 214 8.59 -1.34 -15.68
CA PHE A 214 7.25 -0.95 -16.13
C PHE A 214 7.01 0.57 -16.06
N ASP A 215 7.59 1.28 -15.07
CA ASP A 215 7.63 2.75 -14.97
C ASP A 215 8.51 3.39 -16.07
N LEU A 216 9.37 2.63 -16.78
CA LEU A 216 10.11 3.10 -17.98
C LEU A 216 9.42 2.76 -19.31
N ALA A 217 8.32 2.01 -19.31
CA ALA A 217 7.75 1.55 -20.56
C ALA A 217 6.87 2.64 -21.17
N ASP A 218 7.37 3.29 -22.23
CA ASP A 218 6.53 4.18 -23.02
C ASP A 218 5.34 3.43 -23.61
N TYR A 219 4.18 4.10 -23.60
CA TYR A 219 2.95 3.60 -24.15
C TYR A 219 2.71 4.23 -25.50
N ILE A 220 2.30 3.41 -26.47
CA ILE A 220 1.76 3.94 -27.71
C ILE A 220 0.28 4.24 -27.48
N ALA A 221 -0.07 5.53 -27.53
CA ALA A 221 -1.41 6.03 -27.34
C ALA A 221 -1.94 6.75 -28.59
N GLU A 222 -3.26 6.72 -28.76
CA GLU A 222 -3.97 7.47 -29.79
C GLU A 222 -4.75 8.63 -29.16
N LEU A 223 -4.37 9.87 -29.48
CA LEU A 223 -4.99 11.10 -28.98
C LEU A 223 -5.73 11.81 -30.11
N LYS A 224 -6.97 12.21 -29.87
CA LYS A 224 -7.82 12.92 -30.82
C LYS A 224 -7.57 14.42 -30.73
N VAL A 225 -7.59 15.08 -31.88
CA VAL A 225 -7.60 16.54 -32.00
C VAL A 225 -9.05 17.04 -32.02
N PRO A 226 -9.58 17.64 -30.93
CA PRO A 226 -10.95 18.19 -30.91
C PRO A 226 -11.06 19.49 -31.72
N GLU A 227 -12.30 19.94 -31.95
CA GLU A 227 -12.57 21.26 -32.52
C GLU A 227 -12.12 22.34 -31.53
N GLY A 228 -11.16 23.19 -31.93
CA GLY A 228 -10.59 24.23 -31.07
C GLY A 228 -9.24 23.90 -30.42
N ALA A 229 -8.63 22.74 -30.72
CA ALA A 229 -7.30 22.41 -30.22
C ALA A 229 -6.23 23.41 -30.73
N THR A 230 -5.26 23.74 -29.87
CA THR A 230 -4.18 24.72 -30.16
C THR A 230 -3.20 24.25 -31.25
N VAL A 231 -3.23 22.95 -31.55
CA VAL A 231 -2.39 22.30 -32.57
C VAL A 231 -2.96 22.39 -33.99
N ILE A 232 -4.22 22.82 -34.16
CA ILE A 232 -4.84 22.91 -35.48
C ILE A 232 -4.11 23.93 -36.36
N GLY A 233 -3.84 23.56 -37.61
CA GLY A 233 -3.14 24.40 -38.59
C GLY A 233 -1.62 24.38 -38.48
N LYS A 234 -1.04 23.78 -37.42
CA LYS A 234 0.40 23.54 -37.32
C LYS A 234 0.79 22.28 -38.08
N ARG A 235 2.00 22.24 -38.61
CA ARG A 235 2.54 21.00 -39.19
C ARG A 235 2.95 20.04 -38.09
N VAL A 236 2.83 18.73 -38.32
CA VAL A 236 3.21 17.73 -37.31
C VAL A 236 4.65 17.92 -36.80
N ARG A 237 5.62 18.29 -37.65
CA ARG A 237 6.99 18.60 -37.21
C ARG A 237 7.10 19.80 -36.26
N GLU A 238 6.21 20.78 -36.38
CA GLU A 238 6.19 21.96 -35.51
C GLU A 238 5.59 21.64 -34.14
N LEU A 239 4.99 20.45 -33.99
CA LEU A 239 4.53 19.95 -32.71
C LEU A 239 5.63 19.24 -31.93
N ASP A 240 6.76 18.88 -32.56
CA ASP A 240 7.85 18.17 -31.88
C ASP A 240 8.38 18.98 -30.68
N ASP A 241 8.50 20.32 -30.80
CA ASP A 241 8.95 21.19 -29.71
C ASP A 241 7.92 21.25 -28.56
N LEU A 242 6.62 21.34 -28.91
CA LEU A 242 5.53 21.39 -27.93
C LEU A 242 5.32 20.03 -27.24
N ALA A 243 5.59 18.95 -27.95
CA ALA A 243 5.53 17.59 -27.44
C ALA A 243 6.75 17.29 -26.54
N ALA A 244 7.93 17.83 -26.88
CA ALA A 244 9.12 17.75 -26.04
C ALA A 244 8.93 18.45 -24.67
N ASP A 245 8.20 19.57 -24.62
CA ASP A 245 7.86 20.24 -23.35
C ASP A 245 7.00 19.37 -22.42
N SER A 246 6.29 18.38 -22.98
CA SER A 246 5.47 17.41 -22.23
C SER A 246 6.10 16.01 -22.17
N ASP A 247 7.36 15.85 -22.59
CA ASP A 247 8.07 14.55 -22.69
C ASP A 247 7.28 13.50 -23.51
N VAL A 248 6.77 13.91 -24.68
CA VAL A 248 5.97 13.09 -25.60
C VAL A 248 6.60 13.01 -26.98
N ASP A 249 6.71 11.80 -27.53
CA ASP A 249 7.14 11.59 -28.92
C ASP A 249 5.94 11.41 -29.86
N ILE A 250 5.80 12.29 -30.85
CA ILE A 250 4.78 12.11 -31.90
C ILE A 250 5.31 11.16 -32.99
N ILE A 251 4.85 9.91 -32.93
CA ILE A 251 5.29 8.85 -33.86
C ILE A 251 4.39 8.71 -35.09
N GLY A 252 3.24 9.39 -35.15
CA GLY A 252 2.43 9.40 -36.37
C GLY A 252 1.14 10.21 -36.33
N LEU A 253 0.51 10.28 -37.51
CA LEU A 253 -0.78 10.93 -37.74
C LEU A 253 -1.71 9.94 -38.43
N ILE A 254 -2.95 9.89 -37.96
CA ILE A 254 -4.04 9.14 -38.58
C ILE A 254 -5.11 10.14 -38.99
N ARG A 255 -5.54 10.06 -40.25
CA ARG A 255 -6.64 10.84 -40.80
C ARG A 255 -7.65 9.90 -41.47
N LYS A 256 -8.94 10.12 -41.20
CA LYS A 256 -10.05 9.31 -41.76
C LYS A 256 -9.86 7.79 -41.57
N GLY A 257 -9.29 7.38 -40.42
CA GLY A 257 -9.10 5.97 -40.06
C GLY A 257 -8.00 5.24 -40.84
N ARG A 258 -7.09 5.99 -41.50
CA ARG A 258 -5.87 5.45 -42.11
C ARG A 258 -4.66 6.22 -41.59
N ARG A 259 -3.60 5.49 -41.24
CA ARG A 259 -2.32 6.10 -40.86
C ARG A 259 -1.68 6.74 -42.09
N MET A 260 -1.23 7.98 -41.95
CA MET A 260 -0.58 8.72 -43.03
C MET A 260 0.84 8.19 -43.25
N PRO A 261 1.20 7.74 -44.46
CA PRO A 261 2.55 7.26 -44.76
C PRO A 261 3.53 8.42 -45.01
N GLY A 262 4.82 8.21 -44.69
CA GLY A 262 6.02 8.91 -45.21
C GLY A 262 6.16 10.43 -44.99
N LEU A 263 5.13 11.20 -45.34
CA LEU A 263 5.07 12.67 -45.35
C LEU A 263 4.20 13.24 -44.23
N ALA A 264 3.76 12.42 -43.27
CA ALA A 264 2.93 12.89 -42.15
C ALA A 264 3.54 14.08 -41.39
N ARG A 265 4.88 14.18 -41.31
CA ARG A 265 5.59 15.27 -40.63
C ARG A 265 5.36 16.66 -41.23
N VAL A 266 5.06 16.76 -42.53
CA VAL A 266 4.82 18.05 -43.22
C VAL A 266 3.36 18.39 -43.37
N VAL A 267 2.45 17.50 -42.95
CA VAL A 267 1.01 17.69 -43.04
C VAL A 267 0.55 18.58 -41.89
N GLU A 268 -0.34 19.52 -42.20
CA GLU A 268 -1.02 20.34 -41.19
C GLU A 268 -2.08 19.52 -40.46
N VAL A 269 -2.10 19.65 -39.14
CA VAL A 269 -3.06 18.97 -38.26
C VAL A 269 -4.43 19.63 -38.39
N MET A 270 -5.46 18.79 -38.54
CA MET A 270 -6.86 19.21 -38.71
C MET A 270 -7.72 18.66 -37.57
N ALA A 271 -8.84 19.33 -37.29
CA ALA A 271 -9.83 18.82 -36.35
C ALA A 271 -10.30 17.41 -36.76
N GLY A 272 -10.38 16.51 -35.79
CA GLY A 272 -10.75 15.10 -36.01
C GLY A 272 -9.59 14.19 -36.42
N ASP A 273 -8.38 14.71 -36.58
CA ASP A 273 -7.18 13.88 -36.69
C ASP A 273 -6.88 13.14 -35.38
N ILE A 274 -6.10 12.07 -35.48
CA ILE A 274 -5.59 11.32 -34.34
C ILE A 274 -4.05 11.35 -34.40
N LEU A 275 -3.45 11.91 -33.37
CA LEU A 275 -2.00 11.85 -33.14
C LEU A 275 -1.68 10.53 -32.44
N VAL A 276 -0.70 9.80 -32.99
CA VAL A 276 -0.15 8.61 -32.35
C VAL A 276 1.10 9.05 -31.63
N VAL A 277 1.09 8.89 -30.31
CA VAL A 277 2.16 9.32 -29.42
C VAL A 277 2.78 8.13 -28.70
N GLU A 278 4.06 8.23 -28.39
CA GLU A 278 4.79 7.33 -27.51
C GLU A 278 5.25 8.13 -26.30
N ALA A 279 4.75 7.79 -25.11
CA ALA A 279 5.07 8.51 -23.88
C ALA A 279 4.66 7.72 -22.63
N HIS A 280 5.18 8.13 -21.49
CA HIS A 280 4.74 7.69 -20.17
C HIS A 280 3.29 8.18 -19.87
N PRO A 281 2.47 7.47 -19.05
CA PRO A 281 1.08 7.86 -18.78
C PRO A 281 0.92 9.28 -18.23
N ASP A 282 1.80 9.72 -17.32
CA ASP A 282 1.78 11.08 -16.77
C ASP A 282 2.02 12.15 -17.87
N SER A 283 2.96 11.89 -18.78
CA SER A 283 3.28 12.76 -19.93
C SER A 283 2.11 12.84 -20.93
N ILE A 284 1.34 11.76 -21.08
CA ILE A 284 0.11 11.76 -21.89
C ILE A 284 -0.91 12.73 -21.31
N GLU A 285 -1.09 12.77 -19.98
CA GLU A 285 -2.00 13.73 -19.34
C GLU A 285 -1.54 15.19 -19.51
N GLU A 286 -0.23 15.45 -19.38
CA GLU A 286 0.34 16.77 -19.64
C GLU A 286 0.12 17.22 -21.08
N ALA A 287 0.32 16.31 -22.04
CA ALA A 287 0.05 16.54 -23.46
C ALA A 287 -1.43 16.85 -23.76
N LEU A 288 -2.39 16.23 -23.06
CA LEU A 288 -3.81 16.56 -23.22
C LEU A 288 -4.09 18.02 -22.85
N GLY A 289 -3.52 18.49 -21.72
CA GLY A 289 -3.68 19.86 -21.26
C GLY A 289 -2.92 20.89 -22.10
N GLY A 290 -1.65 20.63 -22.38
CA GLY A 290 -0.77 21.56 -23.09
C GLY A 290 -1.10 21.72 -24.58
N MET A 291 -1.52 20.64 -25.24
CA MET A 291 -1.84 20.63 -26.67
C MET A 291 -3.36 20.68 -26.96
N GLY A 292 -4.20 20.66 -25.92
CA GLY A 292 -5.65 20.66 -26.06
C GLY A 292 -6.18 19.42 -26.79
N LEU A 293 -5.60 18.25 -26.49
CA LEU A 293 -5.97 16.97 -27.08
C LEU A 293 -7.00 16.25 -26.21
N GLU A 294 -7.64 15.21 -26.75
CA GLU A 294 -8.60 14.36 -26.03
C GLU A 294 -8.29 12.88 -26.21
N TYR A 295 -8.63 12.04 -25.23
CA TYR A 295 -8.60 10.60 -25.42
C TYR A 295 -9.55 10.14 -26.53
N VAL A 296 -9.11 9.21 -27.37
CA VAL A 296 -9.96 8.60 -28.39
C VAL A 296 -11.11 7.83 -27.74
N GLY A 297 -12.32 8.40 -27.81
CA GLY A 297 -13.53 7.84 -27.25
C GLY A 297 -14.12 8.61 -26.06
N ALA A 298 -13.35 9.51 -25.44
CA ALA A 298 -13.84 10.37 -24.36
C ALA A 298 -14.89 11.39 -24.86
N GLY A 299 -14.70 11.94 -26.06
CA GLY A 299 -15.65 12.88 -26.68
C GLY A 299 -16.98 12.26 -27.17
N LYS A 300 -17.17 10.95 -27.10
CA LYS A 300 -18.51 10.34 -27.26
C LYS A 300 -19.21 10.45 -25.91
N ASP A 301 -20.49 10.83 -25.88
CA ASP A 301 -21.32 11.00 -24.66
C ASP A 301 -21.39 9.77 -23.71
N LEU A 302 -20.67 8.69 -24.03
CA LEU A 302 -20.53 7.48 -23.23
C LEU A 302 -19.61 7.63 -22.00
N LEU A 303 -18.71 8.64 -21.99
CA LEU A 303 -17.71 8.84 -20.92
C LEU A 303 -17.66 10.29 -20.37
N LYS A 304 -18.51 11.21 -20.87
CA LYS A 304 -18.41 12.65 -20.57
C LYS A 304 -18.79 13.09 -19.14
N ASP A 305 -19.49 12.24 -18.39
CA ASP A 305 -20.08 12.60 -17.08
C ASP A 305 -19.57 11.73 -15.91
N GLU A 306 -18.44 11.05 -16.07
CA GLU A 306 -17.88 10.16 -15.04
C GLU A 306 -16.50 10.66 -14.58
N ASP A 307 -16.17 10.50 -13.30
CA ASP A 307 -14.80 10.67 -12.79
C ASP A 307 -13.95 9.53 -13.39
N LEU A 308 -13.29 9.84 -14.50
CA LEU A 308 -12.49 8.88 -15.26
C LEU A 308 -11.14 8.67 -14.58
N GLU A 309 -10.76 7.40 -14.45
CA GLU A 309 -9.45 6.99 -13.95
C GLU A 309 -8.71 6.19 -15.02
N LEU A 310 -7.39 6.36 -15.04
CA LEU A 310 -6.47 5.51 -15.79
C LEU A 310 -6.00 4.34 -14.92
N GLN A 311 -6.01 3.13 -15.49
CA GLN A 311 -5.47 1.95 -14.84
C GLN A 311 -4.63 1.13 -15.82
N GLU A 312 -3.42 0.81 -15.36
CA GLU A 312 -2.50 -0.08 -16.04
C GLU A 312 -2.77 -1.53 -15.64
N VAL A 313 -2.87 -2.39 -16.66
CA VAL A 313 -3.19 -3.80 -16.47
C VAL A 313 -2.39 -4.69 -17.39
N VAL A 314 -1.90 -5.81 -16.88
CA VAL A 314 -1.23 -6.86 -17.65
C VAL A 314 -2.25 -7.86 -18.16
N VAL A 315 -2.01 -8.36 -19.37
CA VAL A 315 -2.79 -9.42 -20.01
C VAL A 315 -2.11 -10.77 -19.73
N PRO A 316 -2.63 -11.61 -18.82
CA PRO A 316 -2.13 -12.98 -18.64
C PRO A 316 -2.58 -13.91 -19.77
N GLU A 317 -1.95 -15.10 -19.86
CA GLU A 317 -2.26 -16.10 -20.90
C GLU A 317 -3.72 -16.56 -20.92
N ASN A 318 -4.36 -16.60 -19.75
CA ASN A 318 -5.76 -16.99 -19.58
C ASN A 318 -6.75 -15.82 -19.75
N SER A 319 -6.28 -14.63 -20.13
CA SER A 319 -7.13 -13.46 -20.31
C SER A 319 -8.11 -13.66 -21.46
N ARG A 320 -9.34 -13.13 -21.30
CA ARG A 320 -10.34 -13.09 -22.38
C ARG A 320 -9.95 -12.14 -23.52
N LEU A 321 -8.96 -11.29 -23.29
CA LEU A 321 -8.38 -10.38 -24.29
C LEU A 321 -7.27 -11.04 -25.11
N ALA A 322 -6.65 -12.12 -24.63
CA ALA A 322 -5.55 -12.77 -25.32
C ALA A 322 -5.97 -13.28 -26.71
N GLY A 323 -5.22 -12.90 -27.74
CA GLY A 323 -5.47 -13.26 -29.13
C GLY A 323 -6.64 -12.54 -29.79
N ARG A 324 -7.21 -11.49 -29.16
CA ARG A 324 -8.34 -10.72 -29.71
C ARG A 324 -7.97 -9.26 -29.92
N SER A 325 -8.60 -8.63 -30.92
CA SER A 325 -8.50 -7.18 -31.07
C SER A 325 -9.49 -6.46 -30.15
N VAL A 326 -9.12 -5.28 -29.66
CA VAL A 326 -9.97 -4.49 -28.76
C VAL A 326 -11.27 -4.07 -29.44
N GLN A 327 -11.23 -3.82 -30.76
CA GLN A 327 -12.42 -3.56 -31.55
C GLN A 327 -13.41 -4.73 -31.55
N SER A 328 -12.93 -5.99 -31.51
CA SER A 328 -13.82 -7.16 -31.48
C SER A 328 -14.61 -7.27 -30.17
N LEU A 329 -14.01 -6.82 -29.05
CA LEU A 329 -14.60 -6.88 -27.72
C LEU A 329 -15.50 -5.68 -27.39
N ARG A 330 -15.47 -4.63 -28.24
CA ARG A 330 -16.28 -3.42 -28.10
C ARG A 330 -16.20 -2.81 -26.69
N LEU A 331 -15.00 -2.73 -26.11
CA LEU A 331 -14.78 -2.29 -24.72
C LEU A 331 -15.54 -1.00 -24.37
N LEU A 332 -15.46 0.01 -25.24
CA LEU A 332 -16.12 1.30 -25.04
C LEU A 332 -17.65 1.19 -24.97
N TYR A 333 -18.27 0.35 -25.81
CA TYR A 333 -19.72 0.25 -25.89
C TYR A 333 -20.32 -0.74 -24.88
N ARG A 334 -19.61 -1.83 -24.60
CA ARG A 334 -20.11 -2.90 -23.72
C ARG A 334 -19.77 -2.65 -22.25
N TYR A 335 -18.59 -2.10 -22.00
CA TYR A 335 -18.04 -1.98 -20.65
C TYR A 335 -17.84 -0.53 -20.22
N ARG A 336 -18.05 0.45 -21.10
CA ARG A 336 -17.71 1.87 -20.86
C ARG A 336 -16.26 2.05 -20.42
N VAL A 337 -15.37 1.29 -21.04
CA VAL A 337 -13.92 1.38 -20.83
C VAL A 337 -13.25 1.60 -22.18
N ALA A 338 -12.41 2.63 -22.28
CA ALA A 338 -11.60 2.89 -23.46
C ALA A 338 -10.20 2.28 -23.26
N LEU A 339 -9.66 1.69 -24.32
CA LEU A 339 -8.23 1.39 -24.39
C LEU A 339 -7.53 2.64 -24.92
N VAL A 340 -6.67 3.23 -24.11
CA VAL A 340 -5.92 4.45 -24.42
C VAL A 340 -4.61 4.10 -25.10
N GLY A 341 -3.87 3.15 -24.53
CA GLY A 341 -2.55 2.78 -25.01
C GLY A 341 -2.18 1.34 -24.71
N VAL A 342 -1.15 0.86 -25.41
CA VAL A 342 -0.58 -0.48 -25.26
C VAL A 342 0.93 -0.37 -25.22
N SER A 343 1.53 -1.08 -24.26
CA SER A 343 2.97 -1.32 -24.23
C SER A 343 3.25 -2.82 -24.36
N ARG A 344 4.24 -3.17 -25.19
CA ARG A 344 4.68 -4.55 -25.41
C ARG A 344 6.18 -4.54 -25.70
N GLU A 345 6.96 -4.82 -24.65
CA GLU A 345 8.42 -5.01 -24.70
C GLU A 345 9.16 -3.88 -25.47
N GLY A 346 8.70 -2.63 -25.38
CA GLY A 346 9.28 -1.49 -26.10
C GLY A 346 9.19 -1.56 -27.65
N LYS A 347 8.36 -2.45 -28.21
CA LYS A 347 8.17 -2.56 -29.65
C LYS A 347 7.20 -1.50 -30.15
N ARG A 348 7.60 -0.75 -31.19
CA ARG A 348 6.72 0.21 -31.85
C ARG A 348 5.71 -0.48 -32.77
N PHE A 349 4.42 -0.22 -32.56
CA PHE A 349 3.34 -0.71 -33.42
C PHE A 349 3.00 0.32 -34.51
N ARG A 350 2.68 -0.17 -35.71
CA ARG A 350 2.24 0.68 -36.83
C ARG A 350 0.73 0.67 -37.06
N GLU A 351 0.05 -0.30 -36.46
CA GLU A 351 -1.40 -0.49 -36.54
C GLU A 351 -2.12 0.41 -35.53
N HIS A 352 -3.43 0.58 -35.73
CA HIS A 352 -4.27 1.28 -34.78
C HIS A 352 -4.34 0.51 -33.46
N VAL A 353 -4.19 1.21 -32.33
CA VAL A 353 -4.29 0.62 -30.98
C VAL A 353 -5.59 -0.15 -30.80
N ARG A 354 -6.69 0.36 -31.38
CA ARG A 354 -8.01 -0.30 -31.32
C ARG A 354 -8.13 -1.56 -32.19
N LYS A 355 -7.32 -1.69 -33.24
CA LYS A 355 -7.31 -2.85 -34.15
C LYS A 355 -6.24 -3.88 -33.79
N LEU A 356 -5.26 -3.46 -32.99
CA LEU A 356 -4.15 -4.30 -32.54
C LEU A 356 -4.70 -5.57 -31.87
N THR A 357 -4.10 -6.71 -32.23
CA THR A 357 -4.36 -7.98 -31.54
C THR A 357 -3.55 -7.98 -30.25
N ILE A 358 -4.24 -8.18 -29.12
CA ILE A 358 -3.65 -8.22 -27.80
C ILE A 358 -3.00 -9.58 -27.57
N HIS A 359 -1.77 -9.60 -27.08
CA HIS A 359 -1.05 -10.82 -26.73
C HIS A 359 -0.86 -10.93 -25.20
N PRO A 360 -0.72 -12.15 -24.66
CA PRO A 360 -0.24 -12.33 -23.30
C PRO A 360 1.08 -11.61 -23.08
N GLY A 361 1.21 -10.92 -21.93
CA GLY A 361 2.35 -10.06 -21.61
C GLY A 361 2.17 -8.60 -22.00
N ASP A 362 1.17 -8.26 -22.83
CA ASP A 362 0.86 -6.86 -23.12
C ASP A 362 0.42 -6.11 -21.86
N VAL A 363 0.86 -4.85 -21.75
CA VAL A 363 0.37 -3.91 -20.76
C VAL A 363 -0.60 -2.96 -21.44
N LEU A 364 -1.81 -2.86 -20.89
CA LEU A 364 -2.89 -2.03 -21.41
C LEU A 364 -3.12 -0.85 -20.47
N LEU A 365 -3.29 0.33 -21.06
CA LEU A 365 -3.73 1.52 -20.35
C LEU A 365 -5.23 1.72 -20.60
N LEU A 366 -6.04 1.48 -19.57
CA LEU A 366 -7.50 1.54 -19.64
C LEU A 366 -8.03 2.82 -18.98
N LEU A 367 -9.02 3.44 -19.60
CA LEU A 367 -9.73 4.62 -19.10
C LEU A 367 -11.20 4.31 -18.86
N GLY A 368 -11.70 4.62 -17.66
CA GLY A 368 -13.11 4.48 -17.29
C GLY A 368 -13.36 4.86 -15.83
N ALA A 369 -14.61 4.80 -15.37
CA ALA A 369 -14.93 5.09 -13.96
C ALA A 369 -14.33 4.04 -13.00
N GLY A 370 -13.68 4.49 -11.92
CA GLY A 370 -12.87 3.64 -11.02
C GLY A 370 -13.56 2.36 -10.53
N GLU A 371 -14.81 2.43 -10.05
CA GLU A 371 -15.55 1.25 -9.56
C GLU A 371 -15.80 0.22 -10.69
N ARG A 372 -16.11 0.68 -11.90
CA ARG A 372 -16.37 -0.20 -13.05
C ARG A 372 -15.09 -0.75 -13.67
N LEU A 373 -14.02 0.04 -13.62
CA LEU A 373 -12.72 -0.34 -14.16
C LEU A 373 -12.23 -1.62 -13.45
N GLY A 374 -12.28 -1.66 -12.12
CA GLY A 374 -11.91 -2.85 -11.33
C GLY A 374 -12.76 -4.09 -11.64
N ASP A 375 -14.07 -3.93 -11.82
CA ASP A 375 -14.98 -5.02 -12.21
C ASP A 375 -14.65 -5.58 -13.60
N VAL A 376 -14.34 -4.69 -14.55
CA VAL A 376 -14.00 -5.06 -15.94
C VAL A 376 -12.66 -5.78 -15.98
N VAL A 377 -11.65 -5.28 -15.25
CA VAL A 377 -10.34 -5.92 -15.10
C VAL A 377 -10.48 -7.34 -14.60
N THR A 378 -11.26 -7.55 -13.54
CA THR A 378 -11.52 -8.88 -12.99
C THR A 378 -12.26 -9.78 -13.99
N ARG A 379 -13.33 -9.27 -14.64
CA ARG A 379 -14.13 -10.04 -15.60
C ARG A 379 -13.37 -10.45 -16.86
N LEU A 380 -12.42 -9.64 -17.30
CA LEU A 380 -11.59 -9.91 -18.47
C LEU A 380 -10.36 -10.76 -18.14
N GLY A 381 -10.13 -11.05 -16.85
CA GLY A 381 -8.96 -11.79 -16.40
C GLY A 381 -7.68 -11.00 -16.65
N LEU A 382 -7.69 -9.71 -16.29
CA LEU A 382 -6.53 -8.82 -16.37
C LEU A 382 -5.94 -8.64 -14.97
N LEU A 383 -4.63 -8.36 -14.90
CA LEU A 383 -3.93 -8.18 -13.63
C LEU A 383 -3.53 -6.71 -13.48
N PRO A 384 -4.10 -5.96 -12.52
CA PRO A 384 -3.75 -4.56 -12.33
C PRO A 384 -2.31 -4.42 -11.82
N LEU A 385 -1.53 -3.50 -12.41
CA LEU A 385 -0.15 -3.21 -12.01
C LEU A 385 -0.10 -2.29 -10.78
N ALA A 386 -1.05 -1.37 -10.69
CA ALA A 386 -1.24 -0.51 -9.54
C ALA A 386 -2.49 -0.94 -8.75
N ASP A 387 -2.27 -1.58 -7.60
CA ASP A 387 -3.32 -1.76 -6.60
C ASP A 387 -3.54 -0.42 -5.88
N ARG A 388 -4.35 0.46 -6.48
CA ARG A 388 -4.92 1.59 -5.73
C ARG A 388 -6.02 1.00 -4.84
N GLY A 389 -5.56 0.42 -3.74
CA GLY A 389 -6.34 -0.44 -2.87
C GLY A 389 -7.69 0.16 -2.49
N SER A 390 -8.75 -0.39 -3.05
CA SER A 390 -10.12 -0.15 -2.61
C SER A 390 -10.37 -0.94 -1.31
N ARG A 391 -9.75 -0.52 -0.21
CA ARG A 391 -10.27 -0.87 1.12
C ARG A 391 -11.47 0.05 1.37
N VAL A 392 -12.66 -0.52 1.42
CA VAL A 392 -13.89 0.21 1.80
C VAL A 392 -13.78 0.55 3.29
N ILE A 393 -13.24 1.73 3.59
CA ILE A 393 -13.08 2.23 4.96
C ILE A 393 -14.43 2.79 5.44
N GLN A 394 -14.95 2.27 6.55
CA GLN A 394 -16.26 2.65 7.08
C GLN A 394 -16.17 3.89 7.98
N ARG A 395 -15.78 5.03 7.42
CA ARG A 395 -15.44 6.28 8.14
C ARG A 395 -16.51 6.76 9.15
N LYS A 396 -17.79 6.44 8.92
CA LYS A 396 -18.90 6.78 9.83
C LYS A 396 -18.77 6.10 11.21
N LYS A 397 -18.08 4.95 11.29
CA LYS A 397 -17.91 4.17 12.52
C LYS A 397 -16.66 4.54 13.32
N ALA A 398 -15.80 5.42 12.80
CA ALA A 398 -14.53 5.79 13.38
C ALA A 398 -14.64 6.27 14.84
N TRP A 399 -15.47 7.26 15.11
CA TRP A 399 -15.63 7.85 16.45
C TRP A 399 -16.16 6.87 17.47
N MET A 400 -17.09 6.00 17.05
CA MET A 400 -17.65 4.97 17.91
C MET A 400 -16.61 3.89 18.24
N ALA A 401 -15.82 3.47 17.26
CA ALA A 401 -14.72 2.53 17.48
C ALA A 401 -13.68 3.08 18.46
N VAL A 402 -13.28 4.36 18.30
CA VAL A 402 -12.35 5.04 19.21
C VAL A 402 -12.95 5.16 20.61
N GLY A 403 -14.22 5.56 20.72
CA GLY A 403 -14.90 5.72 22.00
C GLY A 403 -14.98 4.43 22.81
N ILE A 404 -15.37 3.32 22.17
CA ILE A 404 -15.46 2.00 22.83
C ILE A 404 -14.08 1.54 23.32
N PHE A 405 -13.05 1.70 22.48
CA PHE A 405 -11.70 1.32 22.87
C PHE A 405 -11.15 2.20 24.00
N ALA A 406 -11.32 3.53 23.91
CA ALA A 406 -10.91 4.44 24.97
C ALA A 406 -11.60 4.13 26.30
N ALA A 407 -12.90 3.82 26.30
CA ALA A 407 -13.63 3.40 27.48
C ALA A 407 -13.05 2.12 28.11
N ALA A 408 -12.70 1.13 27.30
CA ALA A 408 -12.07 -0.10 27.77
C ALA A 408 -10.68 0.15 28.39
N ILE A 409 -9.87 1.02 27.78
CA ILE A 409 -8.56 1.39 28.34
C ILE A 409 -8.69 2.12 29.66
N VAL A 410 -9.62 3.08 29.77
CA VAL A 410 -9.86 3.84 31.01
C VAL A 410 -10.35 2.93 32.12
N THR A 411 -11.33 2.06 31.85
CA THR A 411 -11.87 1.11 32.84
C THR A 411 -10.84 0.07 33.28
N ALA A 412 -10.02 -0.45 32.37
CA ALA A 412 -8.92 -1.35 32.70
C ALA A 412 -7.82 -0.65 33.51
N SER A 413 -7.46 0.59 33.14
CA SER A 413 -6.42 1.37 33.83
C SER A 413 -6.83 1.78 35.24
N ALA A 414 -8.12 2.05 35.46
CA ALA A 414 -8.68 2.32 36.78
C ALA A 414 -8.76 1.06 37.67
N GLY A 415 -8.45 -0.13 37.13
CA GLY A 415 -8.52 -1.41 37.85
C GLY A 415 -9.96 -1.91 38.06
N VAL A 416 -10.93 -1.37 37.34
CA VAL A 416 -12.35 -1.76 37.45
C VAL A 416 -12.60 -3.10 36.76
N ILE A 417 -11.95 -3.33 35.61
CA ILE A 417 -12.11 -4.54 34.79
C ILE A 417 -10.72 -5.10 34.46
N TYR A 418 -10.57 -6.43 34.53
CA TYR A 418 -9.36 -7.11 34.11
C TYR A 418 -9.13 -6.93 32.59
N LEU A 419 -7.89 -6.65 32.19
CA LEU A 419 -7.56 -6.20 30.84
C LEU A 419 -8.05 -7.13 29.71
N PRO A 420 -7.83 -8.47 29.75
CA PRO A 420 -8.35 -9.38 28.73
C PRO A 420 -9.87 -9.30 28.56
N ILE A 421 -10.61 -9.11 29.67
CA ILE A 421 -12.07 -9.02 29.65
C ILE A 421 -12.49 -7.70 28.99
N ALA A 422 -11.86 -6.58 29.36
CA ALA A 422 -12.13 -5.29 28.75
C ALA A 422 -11.90 -5.32 27.23
N LEU A 423 -10.78 -5.91 26.78
CA LEU A 423 -10.47 -6.06 25.35
C LEU A 423 -11.43 -7.04 24.66
N GLY A 424 -11.88 -8.11 25.34
CA GLY A 424 -12.90 -9.02 24.85
C GLY A 424 -14.22 -8.32 24.55
N CYS A 425 -14.66 -7.43 25.45
CA CYS A 425 -15.84 -6.59 25.24
C CYS A 425 -15.69 -5.66 24.02
N VAL A 426 -14.51 -5.06 23.82
CA VAL A 426 -14.25 -4.22 22.64
C VAL A 426 -14.35 -5.06 21.36
N ALA A 427 -13.71 -6.23 21.33
CA ALA A 427 -13.75 -7.10 20.17
C ALA A 427 -15.19 -7.52 19.81
N ALA A 428 -15.99 -7.90 20.81
CA ALA A 428 -17.41 -8.22 20.60
C ALA A 428 -18.21 -7.01 20.08
N ALA A 429 -18.02 -5.83 20.68
CA ALA A 429 -18.68 -4.61 20.23
C ALA A 429 -18.29 -4.25 18.79
N TYR A 430 -17.01 -4.37 18.42
CA TYR A 430 -16.54 -4.09 17.05
C TYR A 430 -17.16 -5.02 16.00
N VAL A 431 -17.47 -6.27 16.34
CA VAL A 431 -18.15 -7.20 15.44
C VAL A 431 -19.61 -6.83 15.24
N LEU A 432 -20.26 -6.28 16.28
CA LEU A 432 -21.66 -5.84 16.23
C LEU A 432 -21.86 -4.53 15.46
N LEU A 433 -20.80 -3.72 15.31
CA LEU A 433 -20.83 -2.44 14.61
C LEU A 433 -20.78 -2.60 13.10
#